data_AF-A0A1J3G746-F1
#
_entry.id   AF-A0A1J3G746-F1
#
_cell.length_a   1.000
_cell.length_b   1.000
_cell.length_c   1.000
_cell.angle_alpha   90.00
_cell.angle_beta   90.00
_cell.angle_gamma   90.00
#
_symmetry.space_group_name_H-M   'P 1'
#
loop_
_entity.id
_entity.type
_entity.pdbx_description
1 polymer ?
#
loop_
_entity_poly.entity_id
_entity_poly.type
_entity_poly.pdbx_seq_one_letter_code
_entity_poly.pdbx_strand_id
1 'polypeptide(L)'
;NPLNGEPLQVWVDYEGTVLNVTVAPLRIKKPNHPLLSRSINLTEIFPDQKLFFGFSAATGSLVSYQYILGWSFSRSRVLLQRLDLSKLPHIPHPRAKKEKTSLLLITLLVLLAV
;
A
#
# COMPACT_ATOMS: atom_id res chain seq x y z
N ASN A 1 10.65 -2.42 -12.13
CA ASN A 1 11.13 -1.61 -10.99
C ASN A 1 9.89 -1.16 -10.20
N PRO A 2 9.66 -1.62 -8.96
CA PRO A 2 8.49 -1.24 -8.15
C PRO A 2 8.38 0.26 -7.85
N LEU A 3 9.42 1.04 -8.17
CA LEU A 3 9.50 2.49 -7.91
C LEU A 3 8.77 3.36 -8.95
N ASN A 4 8.20 2.81 -10.02
CA ASN A 4 7.56 3.63 -11.06
C ASN A 4 6.10 4.03 -10.73
N GLY A 5 5.62 3.78 -9.51
CA GLY A 5 4.23 4.08 -9.11
C GLY A 5 3.17 3.13 -9.69
N GLU A 6 3.58 2.07 -10.37
CA GLU A 6 2.68 1.05 -10.90
C GLU A 6 2.04 0.24 -9.76
N PRO A 7 0.72 -0.02 -9.80
CA PRO A 7 0.07 -0.78 -8.75
C PRO A 7 0.57 -2.23 -8.69
N LEU A 8 0.75 -2.72 -7.47
CA LEU A 8 1.13 -4.08 -7.17
C LEU A 8 -0.03 -4.84 -6.55
N GLN A 9 -0.10 -6.14 -6.83
CA GLN A 9 -0.99 -7.06 -6.14
C GLN A 9 -0.16 -7.94 -5.20
N VAL A 10 -0.64 -8.04 -3.95
CA VAL A 10 0.00 -8.82 -2.89
C VAL A 10 -0.98 -9.87 -2.39
N TRP A 11 -0.49 -11.10 -2.26
CA TRP A 11 -1.21 -12.20 -1.62
C TRP A 11 -0.48 -12.59 -0.34
N VAL A 12 -1.22 -12.67 0.75
CA VAL A 12 -0.73 -13.14 2.05
C VAL A 12 -1.54 -14.37 2.43
N ASP A 13 -0.91 -15.54 2.33
CA ASP A 13 -1.53 -16.80 2.71
C ASP A 13 -0.87 -17.33 3.98
N TYR A 14 -1.68 -17.68 4.96
CA TYR A 14 -1.24 -18.36 6.17
C TYR A 14 -1.91 -19.73 6.23
N GLU A 15 -1.10 -20.79 6.24
CA GLU A 15 -1.59 -22.17 6.26
C GLU A 15 -0.80 -23.01 7.26
N GLY A 16 -1.51 -23.59 8.24
CA GLY A 16 -0.88 -24.23 9.38
C GLY A 16 -0.03 -23.22 10.16
N THR A 17 1.28 -23.34 10.04
CA THR A 17 2.28 -22.43 10.65
C THR A 17 3.13 -21.70 9.60
N VAL A 18 2.76 -21.74 8.32
CA VAL A 18 3.56 -21.17 7.23
C VAL A 18 2.89 -19.92 6.69
N LEU A 19 3.62 -18.80 6.74
CA LEU A 19 3.28 -17.53 6.11
C LEU A 19 3.97 -17.44 4.74
N ASN A 20 3.15 -17.29 3.69
CA ASN A 20 3.61 -17.05 2.32
C ASN A 20 3.16 -15.66 1.86
N VAL A 21 4.11 -14.87 1.35
CA VAL A 21 3.84 -13.58 0.72
C VAL A 21 4.25 -13.65 -0.74
N THR A 22 3.29 -13.42 -1.63
CA THR A 22 3.53 -13.37 -3.08
C THR A 22 3.21 -11.96 -3.57
N VAL A 23 4.03 -11.43 -4.48
CA VAL A 23 3.86 -10.09 -5.05
C VAL A 23 4.00 -10.15 -6.56
N ALA A 24 3.15 -9.43 -7.28
CA ALA A 24 3.26 -9.24 -8.73
C ALA A 24 2.68 -7.87 -9.15
N PRO A 25 3.02 -7.34 -10.33
CA PRO A 25 2.29 -6.21 -10.90
C PRO A 25 0.80 -6.52 -11.01
N LEU A 26 -0.05 -5.49 -10.91
CA LEU A 26 -1.49 -5.64 -11.05
C LEU A 26 -1.84 -6.31 -12.38
N ARG A 27 -2.84 -7.21 -12.36
CA ARG A 27 -3.32 -8.00 -13.52
C ARG A 27 -2.36 -9.09 -14.01
N ILE A 28 -1.23 -9.30 -13.34
CA ILE A 28 -0.38 -10.47 -13.58
C ILE A 28 -0.88 -11.63 -12.72
N LYS A 29 -0.92 -12.85 -13.29
CA LYS A 29 -1.28 -14.06 -12.56
C LYS A 29 -0.34 -14.25 -11.37
N LYS A 30 -0.90 -14.63 -10.22
CA LYS A 30 -0.11 -14.96 -9.02
C LYS A 30 1.02 -15.95 -9.37
N PRO A 31 2.29 -15.60 -9.13
CA PRO A 31 3.42 -16.51 -9.29
C PRO A 31 3.27 -17.78 -8.45
N ASN A 32 3.80 -18.90 -8.94
CA ASN A 32 3.77 -20.18 -8.22
C ASN A 32 4.72 -20.18 -7.02
N HIS A 33 5.82 -19.43 -7.10
CA HIS A 33 6.79 -19.30 -6.03
C HIS A 33 6.53 -17.99 -5.26
N PRO A 34 6.30 -18.07 -3.93
CA PRO A 34 6.14 -16.87 -3.13
C PRO A 34 7.47 -16.10 -3.05
N LEU A 35 7.39 -14.78 -2.90
CA LEU A 35 8.56 -13.94 -2.68
C LEU A 35 9.15 -14.18 -1.29
N LEU A 36 8.30 -14.43 -0.29
CA LEU A 36 8.70 -14.76 1.07
C LEU A 36 7.91 -15.98 1.54
N SER A 37 8.61 -16.92 2.19
CA SER A 37 8.01 -18.04 2.91
C SER A 37 8.69 -18.20 4.26
N ARG A 38 7.92 -18.20 5.35
CA ARG A 38 8.44 -18.29 6.72
C ARG A 38 7.52 -19.13 7.61
N SER A 39 8.13 -19.98 8.44
CA SER A 39 7.43 -20.70 9.50
C SER A 39 7.27 -19.78 10.72
N ILE A 40 6.03 -19.47 11.08
CA ILE A 40 5.64 -18.58 12.17
C ILE A 40 4.38 -19.17 12.82
N ASN A 41 4.45 -19.60 14.08
CA ASN A 41 3.29 -20.05 14.83
C ASN A 41 2.61 -18.87 15.53
N LEU A 42 1.49 -18.39 14.98
CA LEU A 42 0.78 -17.22 15.53
C LEU A 42 0.16 -17.50 16.90
N THR A 43 -0.24 -18.75 17.18
CA THR A 43 -0.82 -19.16 18.46
C THR A 43 0.22 -19.16 19.57
N GLU A 44 1.47 -19.52 19.25
CA GLU A 44 2.58 -19.44 20.22
C GLU A 44 3.00 -18.00 20.51
N ILE A 45 3.01 -17.13 19.48
CA ILE A 45 3.43 -15.74 19.64
C ILE A 45 2.35 -14.91 20.34
N PHE A 46 1.08 -15.18 20.04
CA PHE A 46 -0.07 -14.43 20.55
C PHE A 46 -1.09 -15.37 21.23
N PRO A 47 -0.72 -15.99 22.36
CA PRO A 47 -1.58 -16.94 23.05
C PRO A 47 -2.87 -16.26 23.53
N ASP A 48 -4.02 -16.86 23.19
CA ASP A 48 -5.37 -16.43 23.58
C ASP A 48 -5.75 -14.98 23.23
N GLN A 49 -5.05 -14.38 22.25
CA GLN A 49 -5.29 -13.00 21.85
C GLN A 49 -6.15 -12.87 20.59
N LYS A 50 -6.95 -11.79 20.54
CA LYS A 50 -7.65 -11.37 19.32
C LYS A 50 -6.67 -10.59 18.44
N LEU A 51 -6.44 -11.10 17.24
CA LEU A 51 -5.61 -10.43 16.23
C LEU A 51 -6.45 -9.53 15.33
N PHE A 52 -5.91 -8.37 15.02
CA PHE A 52 -6.49 -7.42 14.07
C PHE A 52 -5.62 -7.37 12.82
N PHE A 53 -6.25 -7.34 11.65
CA PHE A 53 -5.57 -7.28 10.36
C PHE A 53 -5.87 -5.94 9.70
N GLY A 54 -4.84 -5.32 9.16
CA GLY A 54 -4.95 -4.03 8.49
C GLY A 54 -3.62 -3.64 7.85
N PHE A 55 -3.56 -2.39 7.43
CA PHE A 55 -2.38 -1.81 6.81
C PHE A 55 -1.86 -0.68 7.69
N SER A 56 -0.54 -0.55 7.73
CA SER A 56 0.14 0.59 8.33
C SER A 56 1.20 1.09 7.36
N ALA A 57 1.38 2.40 7.35
CA ALA A 57 2.16 3.13 6.36
C ALA A 57 2.84 4.32 7.05
N ALA A 58 4.10 4.57 6.73
CA ALA A 58 4.83 5.74 7.21
C ALA A 58 5.59 6.40 6.06
N THR A 59 5.63 7.72 6.04
CA THR A 59 6.48 8.50 5.14
C THR A 59 7.82 8.74 5.83
N GLY A 60 8.92 8.46 5.13
CA GLY A 60 10.26 8.84 5.60
C GLY A 60 10.56 10.32 5.34
N SER A 61 11.84 10.64 5.08
CA SER A 61 12.29 12.02 4.76
C SER A 61 11.74 12.57 3.44
N LEU A 62 11.18 11.72 2.58
CA LEU A 62 10.60 12.09 1.29
C LEU A 62 9.08 11.93 1.32
N VAL A 63 8.39 12.77 0.56
CA VAL A 63 6.94 12.63 0.34
C VAL A 63 6.68 11.34 -0.42
N SER A 64 5.91 10.44 0.18
CA SER A 64 5.49 9.18 -0.41
C SER A 64 3.99 9.00 -0.19
N TYR A 65 3.28 8.63 -1.25
CA TYR A 65 1.85 8.34 -1.18
C TYR A 65 1.62 6.84 -1.22
N GLN A 66 0.89 6.33 -0.24
CA GLN A 66 0.67 4.89 -0.05
C GLN A 66 -0.84 4.63 -0.16
N TYR A 67 -1.25 4.02 -1.28
CA TYR A 67 -2.67 3.78 -1.58
C TYR A 67 -3.00 2.29 -1.52
N ILE A 68 -4.05 1.94 -0.79
CA ILE A 68 -4.70 0.64 -0.89
C ILE A 68 -5.87 0.77 -1.86
N LEU A 69 -5.71 0.26 -3.08
CA LEU A 69 -6.75 0.36 -4.12
C LEU A 69 -7.94 -0.58 -3.85
N GLY A 70 -7.68 -1.68 -3.14
CA GLY A 70 -8.70 -2.64 -2.75
C GLY A 70 -8.06 -3.81 -2.00
N TRP A 71 -8.83 -4.46 -1.14
CA TRP A 71 -8.39 -5.63 -0.41
C TRP A 71 -9.57 -6.54 -0.07
N SER A 72 -9.28 -7.81 0.13
CA SER A 72 -10.24 -8.82 0.57
C SER A 72 -9.56 -9.69 1.60
N PHE A 73 -10.28 -10.09 2.64
CA PHE A 73 -9.75 -10.92 3.72
C PHE A 73 -10.72 -12.04 4.07
N SER A 74 -10.16 -13.20 4.40
CA SER A 74 -10.90 -14.31 4.98
C SER A 74 -9.96 -15.13 5.85
N ARG A 75 -10.53 -15.68 6.93
CA ARG A 75 -9.87 -16.66 7.78
C ARG A 75 -9.93 -18.08 7.23
N SER A 76 -10.83 -18.33 6.28
CA SER A 76 -10.97 -19.62 5.58
C SER A 76 -10.83 -19.43 4.08
N ARG A 77 -9.96 -20.22 3.44
CA ARG A 77 -9.72 -20.17 1.99
C ARG A 77 -11.01 -20.34 1.17
N VAL A 78 -12.01 -21.05 1.70
CA VAL A 78 -13.28 -21.33 1.03
C VAL A 78 -14.12 -20.06 0.80
N LEU A 79 -13.95 -19.03 1.66
CA LEU A 79 -14.80 -17.84 1.67
C LEU A 79 -14.13 -16.60 1.05
N LEU A 80 -12.94 -16.73 0.46
CA LEU A 80 -12.26 -15.60 -0.16
C LEU A 80 -12.95 -15.20 -1.47
N GLN A 81 -13.79 -14.17 -1.42
CA GLN A 81 -14.22 -13.49 -2.63
C GLN A 81 -13.00 -12.82 -3.27
N ARG A 82 -12.71 -13.22 -4.52
CA ARG A 82 -11.65 -12.58 -5.29
C ARG A 82 -11.98 -11.10 -5.51
N LEU A 83 -11.00 -10.25 -5.30
CA LEU A 83 -11.08 -8.83 -5.60
C LEU A 83 -11.31 -8.63 -7.10
N ASP A 84 -12.40 -7.93 -7.45
CA ASP A 84 -12.70 -7.57 -8.82
C ASP A 84 -11.79 -6.41 -9.25
N LEU A 85 -10.69 -6.75 -9.94
CA LEU A 85 -9.69 -5.78 -10.36
C LEU A 85 -10.22 -4.73 -11.36
N SER A 86 -11.37 -4.99 -12.00
CA SER A 86 -11.99 -4.04 -12.93
C SER A 86 -12.66 -2.86 -12.22
N LYS A 87 -13.00 -3.02 -10.94
CA LYS A 87 -13.67 -2.02 -10.11
C LYS A 87 -12.72 -1.20 -9.23
N LEU A 88 -11.40 -1.40 -9.37
CA LEU A 88 -10.43 -0.66 -8.59
C LEU A 88 -10.41 0.82 -9.00
N PRO A 89 -10.29 1.74 -8.03
CA PRO A 89 -10.15 3.16 -8.33
C PRO A 89 -8.82 3.42 -9.04
N HIS A 90 -8.78 4.52 -9.80
CA HIS A 90 -7.53 5.01 -10.37
C HIS A 90 -6.67 5.68 -9.29
N ILE A 91 -5.35 5.56 -9.42
CA ILE A 91 -4.42 6.20 -8.48
C ILE A 91 -4.54 7.73 -8.64
N PRO A 92 -4.83 8.48 -7.57
CA PRO A 92 -4.83 9.93 -7.64
C PRO A 92 -3.39 10.42 -7.89
N HIS A 93 -3.20 11.24 -8.91
CA HIS A 93 -1.92 11.83 -9.22
C HIS A 93 -1.72 13.07 -8.34
N PRO A 94 -0.68 13.13 -7.50
CA PRO A 94 -0.38 14.32 -6.72
C PRO A 94 -0.05 15.45 -7.70
N ARG A 95 -0.98 16.38 -7.91
CA ARG A 95 -0.67 17.58 -8.71
C ARG A 95 0.32 18.40 -7.88
N ALA A 96 1.48 18.71 -8.46
CA ALA A 96 2.33 19.76 -7.92
C ALA A 96 1.44 21.01 -7.76
N LYS A 97 1.27 21.46 -6.52
CA LYS A 97 0.60 22.73 -6.26
C LYS A 97 1.50 23.77 -6.91
N LYS A 98 1.08 24.36 -8.04
CA LYS A 98 1.72 25.59 -8.53
C LYS A 98 1.46 26.62 -7.45
N GLU A 99 2.46 26.85 -6.60
CA GLU A 99 2.45 28.02 -5.74
C GLU A 99 2.42 29.22 -6.67
N LYS A 100 1.25 29.85 -6.78
CA LYS A 100 1.17 31.20 -7.32
C LYS A 100 1.78 32.08 -6.23
N THR A 101 3.08 32.36 -6.33
CA THR A 101 3.70 33.44 -5.56
C THR A 101 2.86 34.68 -5.78
N SER A 102 2.21 35.15 -4.70
CA SER A 102 1.34 36.31 -4.75
C SER A 102 2.16 37.52 -5.18
N LEU A 103 1.77 38.18 -6.28
CA LEU A 103 2.42 39.41 -6.73
C LEU A 103 2.43 40.49 -5.63
N LEU A 104 1.41 40.49 -4.74
CA LEU A 104 1.34 41.36 -3.57
C LEU A 104 2.45 41.08 -2.56
N LEU A 105 2.85 39.82 -2.41
CA LEU A 105 3.95 39.44 -1.52
C LEU A 105 5.29 39.87 -2.12
N ILE A 106 5.43 39.78 -3.44
CA ILE A 106 6.62 40.26 -4.15
C ILE A 106 6.71 41.78 -4.07
N THR A 107 5.62 42.52 -4.34
CA THR A 107 5.64 43.99 -4.22
C THR A 107 5.88 44.45 -2.79
N LEU A 108 5.31 43.77 -1.78
CA LEU A 108 5.60 44.08 -0.37
C LEU A 108 7.08 43.88 -0.03
N LEU A 109 7.68 42.76 -0.47
CA LEU A 109 9.11 42.49 -0.25
C LEU A 109 10.02 43.50 -0.96
N VAL A 110 9.65 43.95 -2.17
CA VAL A 110 10.38 44.99 -2.90
C VAL A 110 10.27 46.34 -2.18
N LEU A 111 9.08 46.69 -1.66
CA LEU A 111 8.86 47.97 -0.97
C LEU A 111 9.62 48.07 0.36
N LEU A 112 9.80 46.94 1.06
CA LEU A 112 10.56 46.86 2.31
C LEU A 112 12.08 46.84 2.09
N ALA A 113 12.56 46.62 0.86
CA ALA A 113 13.97 46.54 0.51
C ALA A 113 14.57 47.86 0.00
N VAL A 114 13.75 48.90 -0.14
CA VAL A 114 14.14 50.28 -0.50
C VAL A 114 14.10 51.16 0.73
#